data_AF-A0A918EBR0-F1
#
_entry.id   AF-A0A918EBR0-F1
#
_cell.length_a   1.000
_cell.length_b   1.000
_cell.length_c   1.000
_cell.angle_alpha   90.00
_cell.angle_beta   90.00
_cell.angle_gamma   90.00
#
_symmetry.space_group_name_H-M   'P 1'
#
loop_
_entity.id
_entity.type
_entity.pdbx_description
1 polymer ?
#
loop_
_entity_poly.entity_id
_entity_poly.type
_entity_poly.pdbx_seq_one_letter_code
_entity_poly.pdbx_strand_id
1 'polypeptide(L)'
;MRAERSRPEGFPASGHLPGLSHRTTLAVRDVERRSEEYYVRPGATALALRRYRVFLTRSGRRPLYPRSVGCSCAECAFQDVRHSRDVLEWTLERLRRRSRGELERLVTALDAVYLKRTLPDPFAARRPPSSQLRGPRPDPWWYDRLSEPPGW
;
A
#
# COMPACT_ATOMS: atom_id res chain seq x y z
N MET A 1 -18.57 24.42 -3.89
CA MET A 1 -18.69 22.95 -3.93
C MET A 1 -17.72 22.36 -2.92
N ARG A 2 -18.17 22.00 -1.71
CA ARG A 2 -17.29 21.41 -0.66
C ARG A 2 -17.10 19.93 -0.97
N ALA A 3 -15.87 19.50 -1.24
CA ALA A 3 -15.55 18.08 -1.28
C ALA A 3 -15.71 17.51 0.13
N GLU A 4 -16.72 16.66 0.32
CA GLU A 4 -16.85 15.84 1.52
C GLU A 4 -15.60 14.98 1.65
N ARG A 5 -14.70 15.40 2.53
CA ARG A 5 -13.62 14.55 3.01
C ARG A 5 -14.28 13.39 3.75
N SER A 6 -14.52 12.29 3.05
CA SER A 6 -14.97 11.05 3.65
C SER A 6 -14.04 10.75 4.83
N ARG A 7 -14.60 10.65 6.04
CA ARG A 7 -13.87 10.22 7.23
C ARG A 7 -13.09 8.95 6.85
N PRO A 8 -11.79 8.84 7.18
CA PRO A 8 -11.10 7.59 6.98
C PRO A 8 -11.84 6.53 7.81
N GLU A 9 -12.47 5.56 7.13
CA GLU A 9 -12.85 4.31 7.76
C GLU A 9 -11.58 3.79 8.44
N GLY A 10 -11.63 3.60 9.76
CA GLY A 10 -10.49 3.12 10.53
C GLY A 10 -9.97 1.78 10.02
N PHE A 11 -8.91 1.27 10.66
CA PHE A 11 -8.39 -0.04 10.30
C PHE A 11 -9.52 -1.08 10.38
N PRO A 12 -9.72 -1.89 9.32
CA PRO A 12 -10.79 -2.87 9.31
C PRO A 12 -10.57 -3.84 10.48
N ALA A 13 -11.68 -4.34 11.04
CA ALA A 13 -11.60 -5.46 11.97
C ALA A 13 -10.74 -6.56 11.34
N SER A 14 -9.89 -7.20 12.17
CA SER A 14 -8.98 -8.26 11.72
C SER A 14 -9.78 -9.46 11.20
N GLY A 15 -10.22 -9.39 9.94
CA GLY A 15 -11.03 -10.38 9.24
C GLY A 15 -10.19 -11.33 8.39
N HIS A 16 -10.86 -12.20 7.64
CA HIS A 16 -10.20 -13.06 6.66
C HIS A 16 -9.63 -12.21 5.52
N LEU A 17 -8.41 -12.52 5.06
CA LEU A 17 -7.77 -11.87 3.91
C LEU A 17 -8.13 -12.63 2.63
N PRO A 18 -8.98 -12.08 1.74
CA PRO A 18 -9.41 -12.82 0.55
C PRO A 18 -8.23 -13.18 -0.36
N GLY A 19 -8.08 -14.47 -0.65
CA GLY A 19 -6.99 -15.03 -1.45
C GLY A 19 -5.84 -15.63 -0.64
N LEU A 20 -5.89 -15.59 0.70
CA LEU A 20 -4.89 -16.20 1.59
C LEU A 20 -5.51 -17.36 2.38
N SER A 21 -4.70 -18.36 2.72
CA SER A 21 -5.15 -19.40 3.64
C SER A 21 -5.37 -18.83 5.05
N HIS A 22 -6.15 -19.55 5.86
CA HIS A 22 -6.35 -19.20 7.27
C HIS A 22 -5.01 -19.10 8.04
N ARG A 23 -4.08 -20.04 7.78
CA ARG A 23 -2.75 -20.05 8.38
C ARG A 23 -1.95 -18.79 8.02
N THR A 24 -1.99 -18.37 6.75
CA THR A 24 -1.32 -17.14 6.31
C THR A 24 -1.98 -15.90 6.93
N THR A 25 -3.30 -15.88 7.03
CA THR A 25 -4.03 -14.80 7.72
C THR A 25 -3.60 -14.68 9.18
N LEU A 26 -3.47 -15.79 9.91
CA LEU A 26 -2.99 -15.78 11.29
C LEU A 26 -1.53 -15.30 11.40
N ALA A 27 -0.66 -15.71 10.47
CA ALA A 27 0.72 -15.27 10.43
C ALA A 27 0.84 -13.75 10.19
N VAL A 28 0.04 -13.20 9.29
CA VAL A 28 -0.04 -11.74 9.06
C VAL A 28 -0.49 -11.02 10.33
N ARG A 29 -1.55 -11.51 11.00
CA ARG A 29 -2.03 -10.90 12.24
C ARG A 29 -0.99 -10.94 13.36
N ASP A 30 -0.20 -12.00 13.43
CA ASP A 30 0.89 -12.10 14.41
C ASP A 30 2.00 -11.08 14.14
N VAL A 31 2.37 -10.90 12.86
CA VAL A 31 3.29 -9.85 12.42
C VAL A 31 2.76 -8.45 12.79
N GLU A 32 1.49 -8.16 12.49
CA GLU A 32 0.87 -6.87 12.81
C GLU A 32 0.78 -6.60 14.31
N ARG A 33 0.43 -7.60 15.13
CA ARG A 33 0.33 -7.44 16.59
C ARG A 33 1.67 -7.17 17.28
N ARG A 34 2.75 -7.70 16.74
CA ARG A 34 4.12 -7.54 17.29
C ARG A 34 4.84 -6.32 16.74
N SER A 35 4.20 -5.58 15.85
CA SER A 35 4.78 -4.41 15.22
C SER A 35 4.77 -3.21 16.17
N GLU A 36 5.91 -2.52 16.25
CA GLU A 36 6.04 -1.19 16.87
C GLU A 36 5.94 -0.06 15.82
N GLU A 37 5.81 -0.44 14.54
CA GLU A 37 5.77 0.50 13.44
C GLU A 37 4.41 1.22 13.38
N TYR A 38 4.44 2.56 13.34
CA TYR A 38 3.27 3.41 13.47
C TYR A 38 2.16 3.09 12.45
N TYR A 39 2.56 2.77 11.22
CA TYR A 39 1.65 2.47 10.11
C TYR A 39 1.17 1.01 10.08
N VAL A 40 1.79 0.12 10.85
CA VAL A 40 1.49 -1.31 10.84
C VAL A 40 0.85 -1.71 12.16
N ARG A 41 -0.48 -1.57 12.21
CA ARG A 41 -1.36 -1.96 13.32
C ARG A 41 -2.23 -3.16 12.92
N PRO A 42 -2.95 -3.81 13.85
CA PRO A 42 -3.91 -4.87 13.50
C PRO A 42 -4.87 -4.43 12.38
N GLY A 43 -4.89 -5.19 11.28
CA GLY A 43 -5.69 -4.89 10.08
C GLY A 43 -4.98 -4.06 9.00
N ALA A 44 -3.73 -3.62 9.20
CA ALA A 44 -2.99 -2.79 8.25
C ALA A 44 -2.81 -3.47 6.88
N THR A 45 -2.46 -4.76 6.86
CA THR A 45 -2.26 -5.53 5.63
C THR A 45 -3.59 -5.72 4.89
N ALA A 46 -4.69 -5.90 5.63
CA ALA A 46 -6.03 -5.99 5.04
C ALA A 46 -6.43 -4.67 4.37
N LEU A 47 -6.18 -3.55 5.06
CA LEU A 47 -6.42 -2.21 4.54
C LEU A 47 -5.55 -1.93 3.31
N ALA A 48 -4.26 -2.27 3.36
CA ALA A 48 -3.33 -2.14 2.25
C ALA A 48 -3.81 -2.89 1.00
N LEU A 49 -4.18 -4.18 1.14
CA LEU A 49 -4.70 -4.98 0.03
C LEU A 49 -6.00 -4.38 -0.54
N ARG A 50 -6.93 -3.94 0.33
CA ARG A 50 -8.17 -3.31 -0.11
C ARG A 50 -7.88 -2.03 -0.89
N ARG A 51 -7.06 -1.13 -0.36
CA ARG A 51 -6.73 0.16 -0.97
C ARG A 51 -6.00 -0.02 -2.29
N TYR A 52 -5.07 -0.98 -2.34
CA TYR A 52 -4.36 -1.30 -3.56
C TYR A 52 -5.30 -1.82 -4.65
N ARG A 53 -6.20 -2.76 -4.31
CA ARG A 53 -7.24 -3.24 -5.23
C ARG A 53 -8.16 -2.11 -5.70
N VAL A 54 -8.67 -1.29 -4.79
CA VAL A 54 -9.58 -0.17 -5.10
C VAL A 54 -8.93 0.81 -6.08
N PHE A 55 -7.66 1.16 -5.86
CA PHE A 55 -6.91 2.00 -6.80
C PHE A 55 -6.90 1.37 -8.20
N LEU A 56 -6.57 0.09 -8.28
CA LEU A 56 -6.44 -0.65 -9.55
C LEU A 56 -7.77 -0.98 -10.23
N THR A 57 -8.92 -0.91 -9.54
CA THR A 57 -10.24 -1.16 -10.12
C THR A 57 -10.93 0.11 -10.65
N ARG A 58 -10.35 1.30 -10.48
CA ARG A 58 -10.94 2.55 -11.02
C ARG A 58 -11.20 2.41 -12.51
N SER A 59 -12.42 2.66 -12.96
CA SER A 59 -12.82 2.47 -14.35
C SER A 59 -12.12 3.47 -15.29
N GLY A 60 -12.03 3.09 -16.57
CA GLY A 60 -11.48 3.93 -17.63
C GLY A 60 -10.11 3.48 -18.17
N ARG A 61 -9.77 3.99 -19.36
CA ARG A 61 -8.53 3.67 -20.10
C ARG A 61 -7.37 4.60 -19.79
N ARG A 62 -7.61 5.67 -19.04
CA ARG A 62 -6.56 6.65 -18.69
C ARG A 62 -5.60 6.04 -17.68
N PRO A 63 -4.31 6.44 -17.72
CA PRO A 63 -3.38 6.11 -16.66
C PRO A 63 -3.90 6.56 -15.29
N LEU A 64 -3.56 5.78 -14.28
CA LEU A 64 -3.77 6.07 -12.88
C LEU A 64 -2.54 6.76 -12.32
N TYR A 65 -2.77 7.68 -11.39
CA TYR A 65 -1.73 8.45 -10.74
C TYR A 65 -1.86 8.23 -9.23
N PRO A 66 -0.85 7.66 -8.56
CA PRO A 66 -0.79 7.66 -7.10
C PRO A 66 -0.90 9.08 -6.56
N ARG A 67 -1.55 9.27 -5.41
CA ARG A 67 -1.73 10.59 -4.81
C ARG A 67 -0.97 10.66 -3.50
N SER A 68 -0.07 11.63 -3.37
CA SER A 68 0.55 11.95 -2.08
C SER A 68 -0.47 12.56 -1.13
N VAL A 69 -0.39 12.19 0.14
CA VAL A 69 -1.30 12.66 1.19
C VAL A 69 -0.52 13.58 2.11
N GLY A 70 -0.99 14.83 2.28
CA GLY A 70 -0.34 15.80 3.17
C GLY A 70 -0.63 15.60 4.67
N CYS A 71 -1.55 14.69 5.00
CA CYS A 71 -1.87 14.37 6.40
C CYS A 71 -0.95 13.26 6.91
N SER A 72 -0.34 13.48 8.08
CA SER A 72 0.56 12.51 8.73
C SER A 72 -0.15 11.37 9.46
N CYS A 73 -1.49 11.37 9.49
CA CYS A 73 -2.26 10.36 10.20
C CYS A 73 -2.11 8.96 9.58
N ALA A 74 -1.98 7.91 10.41
CA ALA A 74 -1.77 6.53 9.96
C ALA A 74 -2.84 6.08 8.95
N GLU A 75 -4.11 6.37 9.20
CA GLU A 75 -5.22 6.00 8.32
C GLU A 75 -5.21 6.77 6.99
N CYS A 76 -4.75 8.02 7.03
CA CYS A 76 -4.68 8.91 5.88
C CYS A 76 -3.59 8.46 4.90
N ALA A 77 -2.48 7.93 5.41
CA ALA A 77 -1.35 7.45 4.61
C ALA A 77 -1.80 6.38 3.58
N PHE A 78 -2.77 5.53 3.92
CA PHE A 78 -3.34 4.53 3.01
C PHE A 78 -4.16 5.09 1.83
N GLN A 79 -4.41 6.40 1.79
CA GLN A 79 -4.94 7.04 0.58
C GLN A 79 -3.87 7.16 -0.51
N ASP A 80 -2.57 7.15 -0.13
CA ASP A 80 -1.48 6.91 -1.06
C ASP A 80 -1.33 5.40 -1.29
N VAL A 81 -1.58 4.96 -2.52
CA VAL A 81 -1.44 3.55 -2.89
C VAL A 81 0.01 3.04 -2.75
N ARG A 82 1.00 3.93 -2.86
CA ARG A 82 2.42 3.59 -2.69
C ARG A 82 2.72 3.23 -1.25
N HIS A 83 2.14 3.95 -0.29
CA HIS A 83 2.21 3.60 1.13
C HIS A 83 1.52 2.25 1.42
N SER A 84 0.39 1.98 0.75
CA SER A 84 -0.22 0.65 0.84
C SER A 84 0.74 -0.44 0.36
N ARG A 85 1.51 -0.19 -0.71
CA ARG A 85 2.51 -1.14 -1.20
C ARG A 85 3.72 -1.28 -0.26
N ASP A 86 4.13 -0.21 0.42
CA ASP A 86 5.16 -0.25 1.47
C ASP A 86 4.74 -1.18 2.61
N VAL A 87 3.52 -1.03 3.13
CA VAL A 87 2.98 -1.89 4.20
C VAL A 87 2.98 -3.36 3.77
N LEU A 88 2.62 -3.65 2.51
CA LEU A 88 2.65 -5.01 1.98
C LEU A 88 4.08 -5.57 1.91
N GLU A 89 5.04 -4.76 1.48
CA GLU A 89 6.45 -5.15 1.47
C GLU A 89 6.96 -5.43 2.88
N TRP A 90 6.70 -4.52 3.82
CA TRP A 90 7.14 -4.64 5.20
C TRP A 90 6.60 -5.92 5.85
N THR A 91 5.34 -6.26 5.56
CA THR A 91 4.74 -7.53 6.00
C THR A 91 5.41 -8.73 5.32
N LEU A 92 5.64 -8.69 4.00
CA LEU A 92 6.33 -9.76 3.26
C LEU A 92 7.72 -10.07 3.84
N GLU A 93 8.50 -9.04 4.16
CA GLU A 93 9.83 -9.16 4.73
C GLU A 93 9.83 -9.92 6.08
N ARG A 94 8.74 -9.84 6.84
CA ARG A 94 8.59 -10.45 8.19
C ARG A 94 7.87 -11.79 8.20
N LEU A 95 7.18 -12.17 7.12
CA LEU A 95 6.53 -13.46 7.02
C LEU A 95 7.54 -14.59 6.78
N ARG A 96 7.25 -15.77 7.36
CA ARG A 96 7.97 -17.02 7.08
C ARG A 96 7.69 -17.47 5.63
N ARG A 97 8.64 -18.20 5.03
CA ARG A 97 8.68 -18.57 3.60
C ARG A 97 7.33 -19.01 2.99
N ARG A 98 6.58 -19.89 3.67
CA ARG A 98 5.28 -20.38 3.15
C ARG A 98 4.22 -19.29 3.11
N SER A 99 4.00 -18.58 4.22
CA SER A 99 3.04 -17.48 4.31
C SER A 99 3.43 -16.31 3.41
N ARG A 100 4.74 -16.04 3.31
CA ARG A 100 5.30 -15.04 2.37
C ARG A 100 4.89 -15.37 0.94
N GLY A 101 5.10 -16.60 0.47
CA GLY A 101 4.80 -16.97 -0.91
C GLY A 101 3.30 -16.86 -1.28
N GLU A 102 2.38 -17.07 -0.33
CA GLU A 102 0.95 -16.83 -0.56
C GLU A 102 0.64 -15.34 -0.74
N LEU A 103 1.15 -14.49 0.14
CA LEU A 103 0.97 -13.04 0.03
C LEU A 103 1.67 -12.48 -1.22
N GLU A 104 2.88 -12.94 -1.50
CA GLU A 104 3.70 -12.52 -2.63
C GLU A 104 2.97 -12.76 -3.95
N ARG A 105 2.37 -13.95 -4.16
CA ARG A 105 1.57 -14.22 -5.36
C ARG A 105 0.43 -13.23 -5.58
N LEU A 106 -0.27 -12.84 -4.53
CA LEU A 106 -1.33 -11.83 -4.63
C LEU A 106 -0.75 -10.47 -4.98
N VAL A 107 0.33 -10.06 -4.31
CA VAL A 107 0.96 -8.76 -4.49
C VAL A 107 1.57 -8.64 -5.88
N THR A 108 2.27 -9.65 -6.39
CA THR A 108 2.84 -9.70 -7.74
C THR A 108 1.78 -9.52 -8.82
N ALA A 109 0.60 -10.15 -8.65
CA ALA A 109 -0.50 -9.96 -9.59
C ALA A 109 -1.02 -8.52 -9.62
N LEU A 110 -1.11 -7.87 -8.45
CA LEU A 110 -1.50 -6.47 -8.33
C LEU A 110 -0.41 -5.54 -8.91
N ASP A 111 0.86 -5.81 -8.63
CA ASP A 111 2.01 -5.05 -9.14
C ASP A 111 2.06 -5.06 -10.67
N ALA A 112 1.74 -6.19 -11.30
CA ALA A 112 1.65 -6.28 -12.77
C ALA A 112 0.55 -5.36 -13.34
N VAL A 113 -0.60 -5.24 -12.66
CA VAL A 113 -1.67 -4.32 -13.07
C VAL A 113 -1.25 -2.87 -12.79
N TYR A 114 -0.62 -2.60 -11.65
CA TYR A 114 -0.12 -1.27 -11.29
C TYR A 114 0.88 -0.74 -12.33
N LEU A 115 1.83 -1.56 -12.75
CA LEU A 115 2.79 -1.21 -13.81
C LEU A 115 2.11 -0.89 -15.14
N LYS A 116 1.08 -1.65 -15.53
CA LYS A 116 0.31 -1.42 -16.76
C LYS A 116 -0.55 -0.16 -16.70
N ARG A 117 -1.03 0.20 -15.50
CA ARG A 117 -2.01 1.28 -15.33
C ARG A 117 -1.41 2.61 -14.90
N THR A 118 -0.19 2.65 -14.38
CA THR A 118 0.51 3.89 -14.03
C THR A 118 1.55 4.23 -15.10
N LEU A 119 2.09 5.45 -15.11
CA LEU A 119 3.18 5.84 -16.01
C LEU A 119 4.50 5.95 -15.25
N PRO A 120 5.66 5.62 -15.88
CA PRO A 120 6.96 5.87 -15.27
C PRO A 120 7.20 7.37 -15.08
N ASP A 121 7.81 7.74 -13.96
CA ASP A 121 8.25 9.11 -13.68
C ASP A 121 9.66 9.33 -14.25
N PRO A 122 9.83 10.18 -15.28
CA PRO A 122 11.15 10.46 -15.87
C PRO A 122 12.10 11.18 -14.90
N PHE A 123 11.59 11.74 -13.80
CA PHE A 123 12.38 12.46 -12.80
C PHE A 123 12.57 11.68 -11.50
N ALA A 124 12.14 10.42 -11.43
CA ALA A 124 12.20 9.58 -10.22
C ALA A 124 13.58 9.59 -9.56
N ALA A 125 14.65 9.44 -10.35
CA ALA A 125 16.03 9.40 -9.88
C ALA A 125 16.52 10.71 -9.23
N ARG A 126 15.82 11.83 -9.42
CA ARG A 126 16.17 13.14 -8.85
C ARG A 126 15.35 13.48 -7.61
N ARG A 127 14.34 12.67 -7.28
CA ARG A 127 13.44 12.95 -6.15
C ARG A 127 14.07 12.47 -4.84
N PRO A 128 13.90 13.22 -3.73
CA PRO A 128 14.23 12.67 -2.41
C PRO A 128 13.36 11.45 -2.09
N PRO A 129 13.87 10.50 -1.26
CA PRO A 129 13.08 9.39 -0.74
C PRO A 129 11.81 9.89 -0.04
N SER A 130 10.71 9.18 -0.24
CA SER A 130 9.38 9.57 0.23
C SER A 130 8.61 8.46 0.95
N SER A 131 9.08 7.21 0.88
CA SER A 131 8.55 6.12 1.70
C SER A 131 8.86 6.36 3.18
N GLN A 132 7.81 6.45 4.01
CA GLN A 132 7.93 6.61 5.45
C GLN A 132 8.37 5.32 6.16
N LEU A 133 8.15 4.16 5.53
CA LEU A 133 8.31 2.85 6.16
C LEU A 133 9.71 2.24 5.98
N ARG A 134 10.49 2.76 5.03
CA ARG A 134 11.83 2.23 4.69
C ARG A 134 13.00 3.03 5.28
N GLY A 135 12.76 4.10 6.02
CA GLY A 135 13.82 4.94 6.59
C GLY A 135 14.71 5.58 5.48
N PRO A 136 16.05 5.62 5.63
CA PRO A 136 16.95 6.34 4.71
C PRO A 136 17.26 5.59 3.40
N ARG A 137 16.56 4.48 3.10
CA ARG A 137 16.80 3.70 1.89
C ARG A 137 16.22 4.42 0.66
N PRO A 138 16.78 4.18 -0.54
CA PRO A 138 16.16 4.63 -1.78
C PRO A 138 14.71 4.16 -1.88
N ASP A 139 13.88 5.00 -2.50
CA ASP A 139 12.50 4.65 -2.79
C ASP A 139 12.47 3.38 -3.69
N PRO A 140 11.53 2.46 -3.44
CA PRO A 140 11.34 1.28 -4.26
C PRO A 140 10.63 1.64 -5.58
N TRP A 141 10.72 0.78 -6.60
CA TRP A 141 10.23 1.06 -7.96
C TRP A 141 8.78 1.55 -8.08
N TRP A 142 7.89 1.24 -7.14
CA TRP A 142 6.49 1.72 -7.17
C TRP A 142 6.36 3.22 -6.91
N TYR A 143 7.42 3.85 -6.39
CA TYR A 143 7.58 5.28 -6.23
C TYR A 143 8.17 5.98 -7.46
N ASP A 144 8.71 5.22 -8.42
CA ASP A 144 9.23 5.71 -9.71
C ASP A 144 8.09 5.89 -10.75
N ARG A 145 6.87 6.10 -10.26
CA ARG A 145 5.67 6.31 -11.07
C ARG A 145 5.16 7.72 -10.88
N LEU A 146 4.63 8.31 -11.95
CA LEU A 146 4.06 9.65 -11.93
C LEU A 146 2.91 9.69 -10.93
N SER A 147 3.05 10.50 -9.89
CA SER A 147 1.98 10.81 -8.94
C SER A 147 1.18 12.03 -9.38
N GLU A 148 -0.04 12.16 -8.88
CA GLU A 148 -0.79 13.40 -8.99
C GLU A 148 0.07 14.53 -8.41
N PRO A 149 0.12 15.70 -9.07
CA PRO A 149 0.75 16.87 -8.48
C PRO A 149 0.08 17.16 -7.13
N PRO A 150 0.82 17.61 -6.11
CA PRO A 150 0.24 18.02 -4.85
C PRO A 150 -0.85 19.06 -5.14
N GLY A 151 -2.10 18.73 -4.83
CA GLY A 151 -3.20 19.68 -4.97
C GLY A 151 -3.01 20.81 -3.97
N TRP A 152 -2.67 22.00 -4.47
CA TRP A 152 -2.68 23.25 -3.73
C TRP A 152 -4.10 23.81 -3.65
#